data_AF-A0A4X1V147-F1
#
_entry.id   AF-A0A4X1V147-F1
#
_cell.length_a   1.000
_cell.length_b   1.000
_cell.length_c   1.000
_cell.angle_alpha   90.00
_cell.angle_beta   90.00
_cell.angle_gamma   90.00
#
_symmetry.space_group_name_H-M   'P 1'
#
loop_
_entity.id
_entity.type
_entity.pdbx_description
1 polymer ?
#
loop_
_entity_poly.entity_id
_entity_poly.type
_entity_poly.pdbx_seq_one_letter_code
_entity_poly.pdbx_strand_id
1 'polypeptide(L)'
;SQVPDEKVSWQVEWPEYQPVAYTSDSILTRPKWADPLVGERNFSPKFNEKDGQVERRSQNGWYKVKNGRPRNPVGQTGLVGRGLLGPWGPNHAADPILTRWKKDGKGNKVTHPVSGRNILQFVAIKRKDCGDWAIPGGMVDPGEKISTTLKREFGEEAMNSLQKPRAEIQALEKQLHKLFSQEHFAVYKGYVDDPWNMDNAWIETEAVNYHDETGEVMDHLPLEAGDDAKEVR
;
A
#
# COMPACT_ATOMS: atom_id res chain seq x y z
N SER A 1 -3.75 24.13 -8.12
CA SER A 1 -4.97 24.87 -8.52
C SER A 1 -6.16 24.28 -7.79
N GLN A 2 -7.15 25.09 -7.38
CA GLN A 2 -8.36 24.55 -6.73
C GLN A 2 -9.23 23.84 -7.78
N VAL A 3 -9.73 22.66 -7.46
CA VAL A 3 -10.68 21.89 -8.29
C VAL A 3 -12.03 21.88 -7.58
N PRO A 4 -13.07 22.53 -8.12
CA PRO A 4 -14.42 22.40 -7.61
C PRO A 4 -14.93 20.97 -7.74
N ASP A 5 -15.76 20.51 -6.80
CA ASP A 5 -16.28 19.13 -6.75
C ASP A 5 -16.99 18.74 -8.05
N GLU A 6 -17.77 19.65 -8.64
CA GLU A 6 -18.48 19.45 -9.90
C GLU A 6 -17.56 19.36 -11.13
N LYS A 7 -16.27 19.70 -10.98
CA LYS A 7 -15.25 19.65 -12.03
C LYS A 7 -14.23 18.53 -11.84
N VAL A 8 -14.34 17.72 -10.79
CA VAL A 8 -13.41 16.60 -10.53
C VAL A 8 -13.43 15.58 -11.68
N SER A 9 -14.61 15.22 -12.18
CA SER A 9 -14.72 14.20 -13.24
C SER A 9 -14.08 14.66 -14.55
N TRP A 10 -13.24 13.79 -15.13
CA TRP A 10 -12.66 14.00 -16.48
C TRP A 10 -13.70 14.06 -17.61
N GLN A 11 -14.95 13.66 -17.35
CA GLN A 11 -16.04 13.76 -18.32
C GLN A 11 -16.61 15.17 -18.40
N VAL A 12 -16.38 16.00 -17.38
CA VAL A 12 -16.84 17.38 -17.37
C VAL A 12 -15.84 18.22 -18.15
N GLU A 13 -16.33 18.89 -19.19
CA GLU A 13 -15.51 19.82 -19.96
C GLU A 13 -15.07 20.99 -19.08
N TRP A 14 -13.77 21.23 -19.08
CA TRP A 14 -13.15 22.36 -18.40
C TRP A 14 -11.92 22.81 -19.18
N PRO A 15 -12.10 23.56 -20.30
CA PRO A 15 -11.00 24.04 -21.13
C PRO A 15 -10.01 24.92 -20.37
N GLU A 16 -10.48 25.64 -19.35
CA GLU A 16 -9.67 26.52 -18.50
C GLU A 16 -8.88 25.76 -17.43
N TYR A 17 -8.99 24.43 -17.35
CA TYR A 17 -8.25 23.62 -16.38
C TYR A 17 -6.74 23.72 -16.62
N GLN A 18 -6.07 24.46 -15.75
CA GLN A 18 -4.63 24.66 -15.76
C GLN A 18 -4.02 24.16 -14.44
N PRO A 19 -3.80 22.84 -14.33
CA PRO A 19 -3.17 22.27 -13.14
C PRO A 19 -1.71 22.72 -13.04
N VAL A 20 -1.24 22.89 -11.80
CA VAL A 20 0.16 23.23 -11.56
C VAL A 20 1.02 22.00 -11.83
N ALA A 21 2.14 22.18 -12.52
CA ALA A 21 3.09 21.10 -12.78
C ALA A 21 4.05 20.94 -11.60
N TYR A 22 4.11 19.74 -11.03
CA TYR A 22 5.03 19.43 -9.94
C TYR A 22 5.52 17.97 -9.99
N THR A 23 6.84 17.81 -9.84
CA THR A 23 7.52 16.54 -9.59
C THR A 23 8.73 16.88 -8.75
N SER A 24 8.86 16.24 -7.59
CA SER A 24 9.89 16.56 -6.60
C SER A 24 11.29 16.25 -7.13
N ASP A 25 12.29 16.96 -6.60
CA ASP A 25 13.69 16.78 -7.01
C ASP A 25 14.18 15.35 -6.74
N SER A 26 13.73 14.71 -5.65
CA SER A 26 14.06 13.31 -5.36
C SER A 26 13.64 12.37 -6.48
N ILE A 27 12.49 12.61 -7.13
CA ILE A 27 12.05 11.86 -8.32
C ILE A 27 12.85 12.26 -9.56
N LEU A 28 13.13 13.56 -9.72
CA LEU A 28 13.89 14.07 -10.88
C LEU A 28 15.34 13.61 -10.91
N THR A 29 15.94 13.22 -9.76
CA THR A 29 17.27 12.61 -9.70
C THR A 29 17.33 11.17 -10.22
N ARG A 30 16.19 10.58 -10.59
CA ARG A 30 16.07 9.24 -11.19
C ARG A 30 16.60 8.11 -10.30
N PRO A 31 16.10 7.97 -9.05
CA PRO A 31 16.38 6.78 -8.27
C PRO A 31 15.82 5.53 -8.98
N LYS A 32 16.33 4.35 -8.62
CA LYS A 32 15.99 3.08 -9.30
C LYS A 32 14.49 2.76 -9.33
N TRP A 33 13.73 3.28 -8.37
CA TRP A 33 12.30 3.07 -8.22
C TRP A 33 11.44 4.12 -8.94
N ALA A 34 12.04 5.14 -9.57
CA ALA A 34 11.32 6.20 -10.26
C ALA A 34 11.47 6.11 -11.79
N ASP A 35 10.36 6.36 -12.49
CA ASP A 35 10.37 6.41 -13.95
C ASP A 35 11.18 7.63 -14.48
N PRO A 36 11.71 7.56 -15.71
CA PRO A 36 12.09 8.75 -16.47
C PRO A 36 10.91 9.70 -16.75
N LEU A 37 11.18 10.90 -17.27
CA LEU A 37 10.13 11.78 -17.75
C LEU A 37 9.52 11.23 -19.05
N VAL A 38 8.19 11.34 -19.19
CA VAL A 38 7.50 11.01 -20.45
C VAL A 38 8.06 11.86 -21.58
N GLY A 39 8.42 11.21 -22.69
CA GLY A 39 9.00 11.83 -23.89
C GLY A 39 10.52 11.71 -24.00
N GLU A 40 11.20 11.17 -22.98
CA GLU A 40 12.62 10.83 -23.10
C GLU A 40 12.85 9.69 -24.11
N ARG A 41 13.94 9.80 -24.90
CA ARG A 41 14.23 8.96 -26.08
C ARG A 41 14.20 7.43 -25.83
N ASN A 42 14.46 7.00 -24.60
CA ASN A 42 14.54 5.59 -24.22
C ASN A 42 13.50 5.20 -23.16
N PHE A 43 12.44 5.99 -23.01
CA PHE A 43 11.35 5.70 -22.08
C PHE A 43 10.02 5.58 -22.82
N SER A 44 9.63 4.33 -23.07
CA SER A 44 8.38 3.97 -23.76
C SER A 44 7.53 3.07 -22.85
N PRO A 45 6.90 3.64 -21.82
CA PRO A 45 6.15 2.86 -20.83
C PRO A 45 4.94 2.16 -21.46
N LYS A 46 4.73 0.89 -21.10
CA LYS A 46 3.56 0.11 -21.50
C LYS A 46 2.44 0.24 -20.46
N PHE A 47 1.73 1.37 -20.52
CA PHE A 47 0.61 1.63 -19.61
C PHE A 47 -0.51 0.60 -19.76
N ASN A 48 -1.23 0.32 -18.66
CA ASN A 48 -2.26 -0.72 -18.55
C ASN A 48 -1.75 -2.15 -18.82
N GLU A 49 -0.44 -2.41 -18.68
CA GLU A 49 0.18 -3.72 -18.84
C GLU A 49 1.26 -3.96 -17.77
N LYS A 50 1.76 -5.19 -17.68
CA LYS A 50 2.98 -5.48 -16.94
C LYS A 50 4.19 -5.10 -17.81
N ASP A 51 4.91 -4.05 -17.41
CA ASP A 51 6.01 -3.46 -18.17
C ASP A 51 7.37 -3.83 -17.56
N GLY A 52 7.84 -5.03 -17.92
CA GLY A 52 9.06 -5.59 -17.32
C GLY A 52 8.87 -5.87 -15.83
N GLN A 53 9.59 -5.11 -14.99
CA GLN A 53 9.50 -5.17 -13.52
C GLN A 53 8.42 -4.25 -12.94
N VAL A 54 7.87 -3.33 -13.73
CA VAL A 54 6.86 -2.37 -13.24
C VAL A 54 5.47 -2.89 -13.58
N GLU A 55 4.63 -3.09 -12.57
CA GLU A 55 3.21 -3.35 -12.78
C GLU A 55 2.53 -2.01 -13.07
N ARG A 56 2.03 -1.82 -14.30
CA ARG A 56 1.34 -0.59 -14.71
C ARG A 56 -0.16 -0.80 -14.87
N ARG A 57 -0.70 -1.98 -14.56
CA ARG A 57 -2.15 -2.21 -14.55
C ARG A 57 -2.75 -1.67 -13.27
N SER A 58 -3.79 -0.86 -13.41
CA SER A 58 -4.62 -0.49 -12.26
C SER A 58 -5.52 -1.66 -11.85
N GLN A 59 -5.70 -1.82 -10.54
CA GLN A 59 -6.66 -2.74 -9.95
C GLN A 59 -8.12 -2.26 -10.12
N ASN A 60 -8.34 -1.01 -10.53
CA ASN A 60 -9.65 -0.45 -10.88
C ASN A 60 -9.99 -0.57 -12.37
N GLY A 61 -9.20 -1.34 -13.13
CA GLY A 61 -9.39 -1.53 -14.56
C GLY A 61 -8.57 -0.54 -15.39
N TRP A 62 -9.03 -0.28 -16.60
CA TRP A 62 -8.25 0.47 -17.58
C TRP A 62 -8.30 1.99 -17.32
N TYR A 63 -7.14 2.65 -17.30
CA TYR A 63 -7.04 4.11 -17.20
C TYR A 63 -6.63 4.75 -18.52
N LYS A 64 -7.16 5.96 -18.76
CA LYS A 64 -6.88 6.73 -19.98
C LYS A 64 -5.44 7.22 -20.00
N VAL A 65 -4.83 7.20 -21.18
CA VAL A 65 -3.54 7.86 -21.45
C VAL A 65 -3.82 9.05 -22.37
N LYS A 66 -3.40 10.25 -21.99
CA LYS A 66 -3.52 11.47 -22.80
C LYS A 66 -2.17 12.19 -22.83
N ASN A 67 -1.75 12.63 -24.02
CA ASN A 67 -0.44 13.28 -24.23
C ASN A 67 0.74 12.45 -23.68
N GLY A 68 0.66 11.12 -23.84
CA GLY A 68 1.68 10.19 -23.37
C GLY A 68 1.70 9.95 -21.85
N ARG A 69 0.77 10.51 -21.08
CA ARG A 69 0.71 10.37 -19.61
C ARG A 69 -0.61 9.71 -19.17
N PRO A 70 -0.60 8.91 -18.09
CA PRO A 70 -1.82 8.40 -17.48
C PRO A 70 -2.72 9.54 -16.98
N ARG A 71 -4.02 9.30 -16.95
CA ARG A 71 -5.00 10.12 -16.24
C ARG A 71 -5.48 9.36 -15.03
N ASN A 72 -5.44 10.02 -13.87
CA ASN A 72 -5.96 9.50 -12.62
C ASN A 72 -7.42 9.04 -12.81
N PRO A 73 -7.75 7.79 -12.45
CA PRO A 73 -9.06 7.21 -12.73
C PRO A 73 -10.20 7.89 -11.95
N VAL A 74 -9.90 8.56 -10.83
CA VAL A 74 -10.92 9.19 -9.96
C VAL A 74 -11.17 10.65 -10.31
N GLY A 75 -10.26 11.31 -11.03
CA GLY A 75 -10.52 12.65 -11.55
C GLY A 75 -9.31 13.57 -11.55
N GLN A 76 -9.62 14.85 -11.67
CA GLN A 76 -8.71 15.99 -11.63
C GLN A 76 -8.33 16.30 -10.19
N THR A 77 -7.04 16.48 -9.93
CA THR A 77 -6.50 16.82 -8.60
C THR A 77 -5.99 18.25 -8.52
N GLY A 78 -5.91 18.96 -9.66
CA GLY A 78 -5.36 20.32 -9.75
C GLY A 78 -3.84 20.37 -9.87
N LEU A 79 -3.19 19.21 -10.00
CA LEU A 79 -1.74 19.04 -10.10
C LEU A 79 -1.36 17.99 -11.16
N VAL A 80 -0.45 18.34 -12.08
CA VAL A 80 0.13 17.42 -13.07
C VAL A 80 1.58 17.10 -12.76
N GLY A 81 2.10 15.99 -13.31
CA GLY A 81 3.36 15.41 -12.89
C GLY A 81 3.14 14.22 -11.96
N ARG A 82 4.13 13.93 -11.12
CA ARG A 82 4.12 12.78 -10.21
C ARG A 82 4.25 13.15 -8.74
N GLY A 83 4.55 14.41 -8.41
CA GLY A 83 4.80 14.79 -7.02
C GLY A 83 5.95 13.98 -6.41
N LEU A 84 5.62 13.16 -5.42
CA LEU A 84 6.54 12.26 -4.72
C LEU A 84 6.50 10.81 -5.23
N LEU A 85 5.65 10.52 -6.21
CA LEU A 85 5.46 9.18 -6.75
C LEU A 85 6.51 8.86 -7.83
N GLY A 86 7.02 7.63 -7.82
CA GLY A 86 8.08 7.19 -8.73
C GLY A 86 7.55 6.87 -10.12
N PRO A 87 6.76 5.80 -10.27
CA PRO A 87 6.06 5.47 -11.49
C PRO A 87 5.03 6.52 -11.96
N TRP A 88 4.88 6.64 -13.28
CA TRP A 88 3.68 7.23 -13.88
C TRP A 88 2.51 6.24 -13.79
N GLY A 89 1.32 6.73 -13.43
CA GLY A 89 0.11 5.90 -13.28
C GLY A 89 -0.01 5.32 -11.86
N PRO A 90 -0.45 4.06 -11.71
CA PRO A 90 -0.63 3.45 -10.40
C PRO A 90 0.72 3.19 -9.72
N ASN A 91 0.78 3.51 -8.43
CA ASN A 91 1.89 3.25 -7.52
C ASN A 91 1.37 2.27 -6.48
N HIS A 92 1.78 1.01 -6.58
CA HIS A 92 1.18 -0.08 -5.81
C HIS A 92 1.80 -0.20 -4.42
N ALA A 93 0.92 -0.30 -3.41
CA ALA A 93 1.23 -0.66 -2.05
C ALA A 93 0.53 -2.00 -1.68
N ALA A 94 0.92 -2.58 -0.55
CA ALA A 94 0.29 -3.77 -0.02
C ALA A 94 0.11 -3.66 1.51
N ASP A 95 -1.09 -3.98 1.98
CA ASP A 95 -1.51 -3.80 3.38
C ASP A 95 -1.88 -5.16 4.03
N PRO A 96 -0.97 -5.79 4.80
CA PRO A 96 -1.23 -7.06 5.46
C PRO A 96 -2.02 -6.85 6.77
N ILE A 97 -3.28 -7.25 6.77
CA ILE A 97 -4.16 -7.16 7.94
C ILE A 97 -4.14 -8.50 8.67
N LEU A 98 -3.27 -8.66 9.65
CA LEU A 98 -3.22 -9.87 10.48
C LEU A 98 -4.18 -9.76 11.65
N THR A 99 -5.17 -10.64 11.72
CA THR A 99 -6.24 -10.61 12.75
C THR A 99 -6.27 -11.85 13.62
N ARG A 100 -6.61 -11.68 14.90
CA ARG A 100 -6.95 -12.79 15.82
C ARG A 100 -8.16 -12.43 16.69
N TRP A 101 -8.81 -13.44 17.27
CA TRP A 101 -9.80 -13.19 18.32
C TRP A 101 -9.14 -12.70 19.61
N LYS A 102 -9.74 -11.69 20.25
CA LYS A 102 -9.37 -11.34 21.63
C LYS A 102 -9.73 -12.49 22.56
N LYS A 103 -8.77 -12.92 23.38
CA LYS A 103 -8.96 -13.96 24.39
C LYS A 103 -8.95 -13.39 25.81
N ASP A 104 -9.67 -14.04 26.72
CA ASP A 104 -9.60 -13.79 28.16
C ASP A 104 -8.39 -14.51 28.80
N GLY A 105 -8.18 -14.35 30.10
CA GLY A 105 -7.09 -15.02 30.84
C GLY A 105 -7.18 -16.55 30.88
N LYS A 106 -8.28 -17.15 30.38
CA LYS A 106 -8.47 -18.60 30.26
C LYS A 106 -8.35 -19.08 28.81
N GLY A 107 -8.04 -18.19 27.86
CA GLY A 107 -7.93 -18.51 26.44
C GLY A 107 -9.26 -18.53 25.67
N ASN A 108 -10.38 -18.15 26.29
CA ASN A 108 -11.68 -18.12 25.62
C ASN A 108 -11.88 -16.82 24.84
N LYS A 109 -12.60 -16.86 23.72
CA LYS A 109 -12.97 -15.67 22.95
C LYS A 109 -13.79 -14.71 23.81
N VAL A 110 -13.46 -13.42 23.75
CA VAL A 110 -14.21 -12.36 24.46
C VAL A 110 -15.37 -11.89 23.59
N THR A 111 -16.59 -12.06 24.07
CA THR A 111 -17.81 -11.56 23.42
C THR A 111 -18.12 -10.14 23.88
N HIS A 112 -18.42 -9.24 22.93
CA HIS A 112 -18.82 -7.88 23.22
C HIS A 112 -20.28 -7.84 23.74
N PRO A 113 -20.54 -7.22 24.90
CA PRO A 113 -21.83 -7.35 25.59
C PRO A 113 -23.02 -6.76 24.84
N VAL A 114 -22.79 -5.74 24.00
CA VAL A 114 -23.89 -5.07 23.27
C VAL A 114 -24.19 -5.75 21.94
N SER A 115 -23.17 -6.17 21.19
CA SER A 115 -23.36 -6.72 19.84
C SER A 115 -23.54 -8.24 19.84
N GLY A 116 -23.20 -8.92 20.93
CA GLY A 116 -23.20 -10.38 21.01
C GLY A 116 -22.15 -11.05 20.11
N ARG A 117 -21.23 -10.27 19.52
CA ARG A 117 -20.16 -10.77 18.63
C ARG A 117 -18.83 -10.83 19.36
N ASN A 118 -17.97 -11.75 18.94
CA ASN A 118 -16.61 -11.83 19.45
C ASN A 118 -15.79 -10.61 19.04
N ILE A 119 -14.89 -10.15 19.92
CA ILE A 119 -14.01 -9.01 19.68
C ILE A 119 -12.82 -9.48 18.85
N LEU A 120 -12.59 -8.84 17.70
CA LEU A 120 -11.44 -9.07 16.84
C LEU A 120 -10.32 -8.06 17.17
N GLN A 121 -9.08 -8.50 17.06
CA GLN A 121 -7.88 -7.65 17.13
C GLN A 121 -7.13 -7.77 15.81
N PHE A 122 -6.42 -6.72 15.42
CA PHE A 122 -5.46 -6.76 14.32
C PHE A 122 -4.16 -6.10 14.76
N VAL A 123 -3.06 -6.46 14.11
CA VAL A 123 -1.75 -5.83 14.37
C VAL A 123 -1.72 -4.46 13.71
N ALA A 124 -1.41 -3.44 14.50
CA ALA A 124 -1.25 -2.07 14.02
C ALA A 124 0.12 -1.52 14.42
N ILE A 125 0.65 -0.64 13.59
CA ILE A 125 1.84 0.17 13.90
C ILE A 125 1.45 1.62 14.09
N LYS A 126 2.22 2.33 14.90
CA LYS A 126 2.13 3.79 15.04
C LYS A 126 3.27 4.42 14.29
N ARG A 127 2.98 5.15 13.21
CA ARG A 127 4.03 5.69 12.33
C ARG A 127 4.88 6.74 13.03
N LYS A 128 6.19 6.79 12.74
CA LYS A 128 7.11 7.79 13.32
C LYS A 128 6.86 9.22 12.84
N ASP A 129 6.40 9.37 11.60
CA ASP A 129 6.26 10.65 10.92
C ASP A 129 5.03 11.46 11.37
N CYS A 130 3.86 10.82 11.47
CA CYS A 130 2.62 11.49 11.88
C CYS A 130 2.11 11.08 13.28
N GLY A 131 2.54 9.93 13.80
CA GLY A 131 2.08 9.42 15.10
C GLY A 131 0.72 8.73 15.07
N ASP A 132 0.14 8.51 13.89
CA ASP A 132 -1.14 7.81 13.71
C ASP A 132 -0.94 6.29 13.68
N TRP A 133 -1.99 5.56 14.07
CA TRP A 133 -2.06 4.11 13.96
C TRP A 133 -2.49 3.70 12.55
N ALA A 134 -1.77 2.74 11.96
CA ALA A 134 -1.99 2.24 10.61
C ALA A 134 -1.75 0.72 10.52
N ILE A 135 -2.17 0.13 9.41
CA ILE A 135 -1.77 -1.23 9.02
C ILE A 135 -0.27 -1.21 8.68
N PRO A 136 0.53 -2.22 9.06
CA PRO A 136 1.95 -2.33 8.70
C PRO A 136 2.14 -2.72 7.23
N GLY A 137 1.74 -1.82 6.33
CA GLY A 137 1.91 -1.96 4.89
C GLY A 137 2.97 -1.03 4.33
N GLY A 138 3.24 -1.18 3.03
CA GLY A 138 4.23 -0.37 2.33
C GLY A 138 4.23 -0.60 0.82
N MET A 139 5.19 0.02 0.14
CA MET A 139 5.25 0.05 -1.31
C MET A 139 5.73 -1.29 -1.89
N VAL A 140 5.18 -1.66 -3.04
CA VAL A 140 5.62 -2.84 -3.79
C VAL A 140 6.92 -2.52 -4.52
N ASP A 141 7.97 -3.28 -4.25
CA ASP A 141 9.25 -3.10 -4.92
C ASP A 141 9.20 -3.49 -6.41
N PRO A 142 10.03 -2.89 -7.28
CA PRO A 142 10.12 -3.28 -8.68
C PRO A 142 10.38 -4.78 -8.86
N GLY A 143 9.47 -5.46 -9.56
CA GLY A 143 9.53 -6.90 -9.83
C GLY A 143 9.08 -7.78 -8.67
N GLU A 144 8.75 -7.21 -7.51
CA GLU A 144 8.20 -7.92 -6.37
C GLU A 144 6.75 -8.34 -6.62
N LYS A 145 6.35 -9.48 -6.06
CA LYS A 145 4.93 -9.90 -6.04
C LYS A 145 4.27 -9.31 -4.80
N ILE A 146 3.01 -8.88 -4.91
CA ILE A 146 2.18 -8.43 -3.77
C ILE A 146 2.26 -9.38 -2.57
N SER A 147 2.18 -10.70 -2.80
CA SER A 147 2.27 -11.71 -1.74
C SER A 147 3.61 -11.71 -1.00
N THR A 148 4.68 -11.26 -1.64
CA THR A 148 6.00 -11.09 -1.04
C THR A 148 6.05 -9.79 -0.26
N THR A 149 5.56 -8.69 -0.85
CA THR A 149 5.43 -7.38 -0.18
C THR A 149 4.67 -7.49 1.13
N LEU A 150 3.49 -8.13 1.14
CA LEU A 150 2.68 -8.34 2.34
C LEU A 150 3.43 -9.04 3.49
N LYS A 151 4.34 -9.97 3.17
CA LYS A 151 5.16 -10.68 4.17
C LYS A 151 6.33 -9.84 4.63
N ARG A 152 7.00 -9.18 3.68
CA ARG A 152 8.16 -8.33 3.93
C ARG A 152 7.77 -7.15 4.81
N GLU A 153 6.80 -6.35 4.40
CA GLU A 153 6.31 -5.17 5.13
C GLU A 153 5.88 -5.53 6.55
N PHE A 154 5.10 -6.60 6.72
CA PHE A 154 4.71 -7.05 8.06
C PHE A 154 5.94 -7.42 8.92
N GLY A 155 6.91 -8.12 8.35
CA GLY A 155 8.12 -8.52 9.06
C GLY A 155 9.03 -7.35 9.40
N GLU A 156 9.19 -6.39 8.49
CA GLU A 156 10.00 -5.20 8.68
C GLU A 156 9.37 -4.27 9.73
N GLU A 157 8.09 -3.94 9.58
CA GLU A 157 7.41 -2.92 10.39
C GLU A 157 6.87 -3.41 11.74
N ALA A 158 6.34 -4.64 11.78
CA ALA A 158 5.67 -5.17 12.97
C ALA A 158 6.51 -6.19 13.77
N MET A 159 7.63 -6.66 13.21
CA MET A 159 8.53 -7.61 13.89
C MET A 159 10.00 -7.17 13.86
N ASN A 160 10.32 -5.95 13.43
CA ASN A 160 11.67 -5.41 13.34
C ASN A 160 12.68 -6.37 12.67
N SER A 161 12.27 -7.05 11.59
CA SER A 161 13.07 -8.14 11.01
C SER A 161 14.43 -7.67 10.46
N LEU A 162 14.56 -6.41 10.04
CA LEU A 162 15.81 -5.85 9.50
C LEU A 162 16.95 -5.81 10.54
N GLN A 163 16.63 -5.71 11.82
CA GLN A 163 17.60 -5.63 12.91
C GLN A 163 17.85 -6.99 13.59
N LYS A 164 17.18 -8.07 13.12
CA LYS A 164 17.27 -9.41 13.72
C LYS A 164 18.33 -10.30 13.05
N PRO A 165 18.94 -11.25 13.77
CA PRO A 165 19.82 -12.24 13.17
C PRO A 165 19.09 -13.09 12.13
N ARG A 166 19.78 -13.42 11.02
CA ARG A 166 19.20 -14.22 9.93
C ARG A 166 18.52 -15.52 10.37
N ALA A 167 19.06 -16.19 11.39
CA ALA A 167 18.47 -17.42 11.91
C ALA A 167 17.11 -17.19 12.61
N GLU A 168 16.96 -16.06 13.31
CA GLU A 168 15.71 -15.65 13.94
C GLU A 168 14.67 -15.27 12.87
N ILE A 169 15.08 -14.50 11.86
CA ILE A 169 14.22 -14.14 10.72
C ILE A 169 13.68 -15.41 10.03
N GLN A 170 14.55 -16.40 9.76
CA GLN A 170 14.12 -17.66 9.14
C GLN A 170 13.14 -18.46 10.01
N ALA A 171 13.25 -18.37 11.34
CA ALA A 171 12.29 -19.00 12.23
C ALA A 171 10.94 -18.27 12.21
N LEU A 172 10.95 -16.93 12.24
CA LEU A 172 9.75 -16.10 12.13
C LEU A 172 9.05 -16.28 10.78
N GLU A 173 9.79 -16.31 9.68
CA GLU A 173 9.27 -16.59 8.34
C GLU A 173 8.58 -17.96 8.29
N LYS A 174 9.13 -18.99 8.92
CA LYS A 174 8.50 -20.32 9.01
C LYS A 174 7.20 -20.28 9.82
N GLN A 175 7.18 -19.54 10.93
CA GLN A 175 5.99 -19.38 11.76
C GLN A 175 4.88 -18.63 10.99
N LEU A 176 5.23 -17.51 10.35
CA LEU A 176 4.32 -16.75 9.51
C LEU A 176 3.89 -17.50 8.26
N HIS A 177 4.72 -18.40 7.72
CA HIS A 177 4.37 -19.17 6.53
C HIS A 177 3.04 -19.93 6.72
N LYS A 178 2.78 -20.46 7.93
CA LYS A 178 1.48 -21.10 8.24
C LYS A 178 0.32 -20.11 8.07
N LEU A 179 0.46 -18.91 8.60
CA LEU A 179 -0.57 -17.86 8.60
C LEU A 179 -0.78 -17.21 7.22
N PHE A 180 0.27 -17.12 6.40
CA PHE A 180 0.16 -16.56 5.05
C PHE A 180 -0.20 -17.60 3.98
N SER A 181 -0.06 -18.89 4.28
CA SER A 181 -0.38 -19.98 3.35
C SER A 181 -1.78 -20.57 3.56
N GLN A 182 -2.46 -20.23 4.66
CA GLN A 182 -3.87 -20.56 4.84
C GLN A 182 -4.77 -19.74 3.90
N GLU A 183 -6.07 -20.05 3.90
CA GLU A 183 -7.07 -19.26 3.20
C GLU A 183 -7.08 -17.81 3.72
N HIS A 184 -7.02 -16.87 2.80
CA HIS A 184 -7.01 -15.43 3.05
C HIS A 184 -7.88 -14.77 1.99
N PHE A 185 -8.33 -13.55 2.26
CA PHE A 185 -9.15 -12.81 1.32
C PHE A 185 -8.66 -11.38 1.19
N ALA A 186 -8.77 -10.84 -0.03
CA ALA A 186 -8.56 -9.43 -0.27
C ALA A 186 -9.76 -8.65 0.29
N VAL A 187 -9.50 -7.78 1.26
CA VAL A 187 -10.49 -6.84 1.82
C VAL A 187 -10.76 -5.74 0.81
N TYR A 188 -9.71 -5.27 0.14
CA TYR A 188 -9.78 -4.18 -0.81
C TYR A 188 -8.67 -4.27 -1.85
N LYS A 189 -8.96 -3.84 -3.08
CA LYS A 189 -7.98 -3.63 -4.15
C LYS A 189 -8.34 -2.39 -4.95
N GLY A 190 -7.40 -1.47 -5.11
CA GLY A 190 -7.60 -0.30 -5.96
C GLY A 190 -7.10 1.01 -5.37
N TYR A 191 -7.64 2.08 -5.95
CA TYR A 191 -7.35 3.48 -5.72
C TYR A 191 -7.54 3.90 -4.27
N VAL A 192 -6.49 4.47 -3.68
CA VAL A 192 -6.55 5.09 -2.37
C VAL A 192 -6.60 6.59 -2.56
N ASP A 193 -7.55 7.26 -1.92
CA ASP A 193 -7.54 8.72 -1.83
C ASP A 193 -6.41 9.14 -0.90
N ASP A 194 -5.29 9.53 -1.51
CA ASP A 194 -4.02 9.80 -0.85
C ASP A 194 -3.52 11.20 -1.23
N PRO A 195 -2.98 12.00 -0.27
CA PRO A 195 -2.50 13.35 -0.54
C PRO A 195 -1.36 13.43 -1.55
N TRP A 196 -0.70 12.32 -1.91
CA TRP A 196 0.33 12.27 -2.94
C TRP A 196 -0.25 12.13 -4.36
N ASN A 197 -1.55 11.91 -4.49
CA ASN A 197 -2.20 11.70 -5.78
C ASN A 197 -2.14 12.96 -6.66
N MET A 198 -1.83 12.73 -7.92
CA MET A 198 -1.73 13.73 -8.98
C MET A 198 -2.65 13.32 -10.14
N ASP A 199 -2.81 14.21 -11.13
CA ASP A 199 -3.52 13.89 -12.37
C ASP A 199 -2.90 12.71 -13.14
N ASN A 200 -1.62 12.39 -12.93
CA ASN A 200 -0.88 11.41 -13.75
C ASN A 200 -0.19 10.31 -12.94
N ALA A 201 -0.31 10.31 -11.62
CA ALA A 201 0.21 9.26 -10.75
C ALA A 201 -0.63 9.19 -9.48
N TRP A 202 -0.92 8.00 -8.99
CA TRP A 202 -1.77 7.79 -7.82
C TRP A 202 -1.39 6.52 -7.06
N ILE A 203 -1.79 6.44 -5.79
CA ILE A 203 -1.64 5.25 -4.96
C ILE A 203 -2.76 4.25 -5.25
N GLU A 204 -2.38 2.98 -5.35
CA GLU A 204 -3.31 1.86 -5.22
C GLU A 204 -2.79 0.89 -4.17
N THR A 205 -3.68 0.27 -3.41
CA THR A 205 -3.29 -0.78 -2.46
C THR A 205 -4.04 -2.08 -2.71
N GLU A 206 -3.42 -3.18 -2.33
CA GLU A 206 -4.09 -4.46 -2.07
C GLU A 206 -4.02 -4.76 -0.57
N ALA A 207 -5.18 -4.63 0.10
CA ALA A 207 -5.32 -4.95 1.51
C ALA A 207 -5.83 -6.38 1.67
N VAL A 208 -5.06 -7.22 2.37
CA VAL A 208 -5.34 -8.67 2.49
C VAL A 208 -5.43 -9.05 3.95
N ASN A 209 -6.51 -9.73 4.32
CA ASN A 209 -6.68 -10.24 5.67
C ASN A 209 -6.15 -11.68 5.81
N TYR A 210 -5.28 -11.86 6.80
CA TYR A 210 -4.77 -13.16 7.23
C TYR A 210 -5.25 -13.41 8.67
N HIS A 211 -6.18 -14.34 8.85
CA HIS A 211 -6.84 -14.53 10.14
C HIS A 211 -6.29 -15.74 10.91
N ASP A 212 -5.81 -15.53 12.12
CA ASP A 212 -5.50 -16.60 13.08
C ASP A 212 -6.73 -16.91 13.94
N GLU A 213 -7.47 -17.95 13.53
CA GLU A 213 -8.70 -18.38 14.20
C GLU A 213 -8.44 -18.98 15.59
N THR A 214 -7.33 -19.72 15.74
CA THR A 214 -7.00 -20.42 17.00
C THR A 214 -6.07 -19.61 17.90
N GLY A 215 -5.34 -18.63 17.35
CA GLY A 215 -4.30 -17.85 18.03
C GLY A 215 -2.94 -18.56 18.09
N GLU A 216 -2.80 -19.77 17.53
CA GLU A 216 -1.58 -20.57 17.62
C GLU A 216 -0.33 -19.87 17.06
N VAL A 217 -0.50 -18.96 16.10
CA VAL A 217 0.60 -18.24 15.48
C VAL A 217 0.80 -16.89 16.15
N MET A 218 -0.27 -16.08 16.22
CA MET A 218 -0.23 -14.69 16.66
C MET A 218 -0.06 -14.54 18.18
N ASP A 219 -0.38 -15.54 18.99
CA ASP A 219 -0.13 -15.52 20.45
C ASP A 219 1.36 -15.57 20.80
N HIS A 220 2.21 -15.95 19.84
CA HIS A 220 3.65 -16.10 20.01
C HIS A 220 4.46 -15.20 19.06
N LEU A 221 3.83 -14.23 18.39
CA LEU A 221 4.57 -13.28 17.55
C LEU A 221 5.29 -12.25 18.43
N PRO A 222 6.62 -12.09 18.28
CA PRO A 222 7.36 -11.05 18.97
C PRO A 222 7.14 -9.72 18.25
N LEU A 223 6.02 -9.07 18.53
CA LEU A 223 5.73 -7.75 17.96
C LEU A 223 6.79 -6.76 18.45
N GLU A 224 7.51 -6.19 17.49
CA GLU A 224 8.58 -5.23 17.72
C GLU A 224 8.54 -4.19 16.60
N ALA A 225 8.47 -2.91 16.97
CA ALA A 225 8.31 -1.84 16.00
C ALA A 225 9.59 -1.71 15.15
N GLY A 226 9.42 -1.68 13.83
CA GLY A 226 10.50 -1.54 12.86
C GLY A 226 11.08 -0.12 12.75
N ASP A 227 11.83 0.09 11.66
CA ASP A 227 12.55 1.34 11.43
C ASP A 227 11.60 2.52 11.11
N ASP A 228 10.39 2.30 10.59
CA ASP A 228 9.40 3.36 10.34
C ASP A 228 8.25 3.42 11.37
N ALA A 229 8.18 2.43 12.28
CA ALA A 229 7.19 2.35 13.35
C ALA A 229 7.74 2.78 14.73
N LYS A 230 6.98 3.62 15.44
CA LYS A 230 7.28 4.04 16.82
C LYS A 230 6.76 3.05 17.87
N GLU A 231 5.61 2.46 17.61
CA GLU A 231 4.94 1.48 18.49
C GLU A 231 4.26 0.42 17.62
N VAL A 232 4.10 -0.80 18.14
CA VAL A 232 3.32 -1.89 17.51
C VAL A 232 2.42 -2.54 18.56
N ARG A 233 1.17 -2.89 18.20
CA ARG A 233 0.18 -3.50 19.11
C ARG A 233 -0.74 -4.48 18.39
#